data_AF-A0A7D5K7T9-F1
#
_entry.id   AF-A0A7D5K7T9-F1
#
_cell.length_a   1.000
_cell.length_b   1.000
_cell.length_c   1.000
_cell.angle_alpha   90.00
_cell.angle_beta   90.00
_cell.angle_gamma   90.00
#
_symmetry.space_group_name_H-M   'P 1'
#
loop_
_entity.id
_entity.type
_entity.pdbx_description
1 polymer ?
#
loop_
_entity_poly.entity_id
_entity_poly.type
_entity_poly.pdbx_seq_one_letter_code
_entity_poly.pdbx_strand_id
1 'polypeptide(L)' 'MAEEGRALMTEREREIITGEAEVTDNYRYKVESLVRNRVKKKFATDIAVLKGHLPEAYEIIEEEVCDNE' A
#
# COMPACT_ATOMS: atom_id res chain seq x y z
N MET A 1 -20.44 0.41 11.89
CA MET A 1 -19.74 1.65 11.50
C MET A 1 -18.32 1.56 12.04
N ALA A 2 -17.40 1.12 11.17
CA ALA A 2 -15.94 1.30 11.23
C ALA A 2 -15.33 0.34 10.19
N GLU A 3 -15.65 0.53 8.92
CA GLU A 3 -14.86 -0.06 7.82
C GLU A 3 -14.32 1.08 6.94
N GLU A 4 -14.06 2.24 7.55
CA GLU A 4 -13.67 3.50 6.89
C GLU A 4 -12.18 3.80 7.10
N GLY A 5 -11.33 2.78 7.03
CA GLY A 5 -9.88 2.94 7.03
C GLY A 5 -9.31 2.55 5.67
N ARG A 6 -8.53 3.42 5.02
CA ARG A 6 -7.69 3.00 3.90
C ARG A 6 -6.38 2.43 4.44
N ALA A 7 -5.89 1.35 3.83
CA ALA A 7 -4.53 0.85 4.06
C ALA A 7 -3.50 1.77 3.35
N LEU A 8 -2.70 1.22 2.44
CA LEU A 8 -1.64 1.97 1.75
C LEU A 8 -2.19 2.98 0.74
N MET A 9 -3.19 2.60 -0.05
CA MET A 9 -3.66 3.35 -1.22
C MET A 9 -5.10 3.85 -1.04
N THR A 10 -5.40 5.01 -1.61
CA THR A 10 -6.78 5.46 -1.79
C THR A 10 -7.47 4.67 -2.89
N GLU A 11 -8.80 4.70 -2.92
CA GLU A 11 -9.60 4.14 -4.01
C GLU A 11 -9.21 4.73 -5.35
N ARG A 12 -9.13 6.07 -5.43
CA ARG A 12 -8.71 6.76 -6.65
C ARG A 12 -7.29 6.38 -7.11
N GLU A 13 -6.36 6.18 -6.17
CA GLU A 13 -5.01 5.70 -6.52
C GLU A 13 -5.06 4.29 -7.12
N ARG A 14 -5.95 3.41 -6.63
CA ARG A 14 -6.15 2.07 -7.23
C ARG A 14 -6.69 2.18 -8.65
N GLU A 15 -7.77 2.93 -8.85
CA GLU A 15 -8.37 3.14 -10.18
C GLU A 15 -7.35 3.68 -11.21
N ILE A 16 -6.48 4.60 -10.78
CA ILE A 16 -5.44 5.17 -11.65
C ILE A 16 -4.38 4.13 -12.03
N ILE A 17 -3.95 3.29 -11.07
CA ILE A 17 -2.93 2.27 -11.31
C ILE A 17 -3.49 1.08 -12.10
N THR A 18 -4.73 0.66 -11.85
CA THR A 18 -5.40 -0.40 -12.63
C THR A 18 -5.80 0.06 -14.02
N GLY A 19 -5.83 1.38 -14.25
CA GLY A 19 -6.18 1.98 -15.53
C GLY A 19 -7.68 2.16 -15.75
N GLU A 20 -8.49 1.97 -14.71
CA GLU A 20 -9.93 2.26 -14.69
C GLU A 20 -10.21 3.77 -14.75
N ALA A 21 -9.25 4.59 -14.30
CA ALA A 21 -9.31 6.03 -14.42
C ALA A 21 -8.66 6.55 -15.72
N GLU A 22 -9.44 7.28 -16.51
CA GLU A 22 -8.94 8.06 -17.66
C GLU A 22 -8.16 9.29 -17.16
N VAL A 23 -6.82 9.20 -17.21
CA VAL A 23 -5.89 10.27 -16.84
C VAL A 23 -4.70 10.28 -17.80
N THR A 24 -3.94 11.37 -17.83
CA THR A 24 -2.73 11.46 -18.66
C THR A 24 -1.64 10.52 -18.16
N ASP A 25 -0.79 10.04 -19.07
CA ASP A 25 0.35 9.16 -18.74
C ASP A 25 1.28 9.76 -17.70
N ASN A 26 1.55 11.07 -17.81
CA ASN A 26 2.39 11.79 -16.85
C ASN A 26 1.75 11.78 -15.44
N TYR A 27 0.43 11.94 -15.36
CA TYR A 27 -0.26 11.89 -14.07
C TYR A 27 -0.29 10.47 -13.49
N ARG A 28 -0.55 9.45 -14.33
CA ARG A 28 -0.46 8.04 -13.91
C ARG A 28 0.94 7.72 -13.36
N TYR A 29 1.99 8.07 -14.11
CA TYR A 29 3.38 7.88 -13.69
C TYR A 29 3.69 8.57 -12.35
N LYS A 30 3.19 9.81 -12.17
CA LYS A 30 3.33 10.53 -10.90
C LYS A 30 2.66 9.78 -9.75
N VAL A 31 1.44 9.28 -9.94
CA VAL A 31 0.72 8.51 -8.90
C VAL A 31 1.46 7.23 -8.55
N GLU A 32 1.90 6.45 -9.53
CA GLU A 32 2.72 5.25 -9.28
C GLU A 32 4.00 5.60 -8.51
N SER A 33 4.69 6.68 -8.88
CA SER A 33 5.90 7.14 -8.19
C SER A 33 5.64 7.51 -6.73
N LEU A 34 4.49 8.16 -6.45
CA LEU A 34 4.09 8.47 -5.09
C LEU A 34 3.81 7.21 -4.26
N VAL A 35 3.11 6.22 -4.83
CA VAL A 35 2.83 4.95 -4.16
C VAL A 35 4.13 4.18 -3.90
N ARG A 36 5.02 4.06 -4.89
CA ARG A 36 6.34 3.41 -4.71
C ARG A 36 7.15 4.08 -3.59
N ASN A 37 7.16 5.40 -3.53
CA ASN A 37 7.86 6.13 -2.47
C ASN A 37 7.22 5.90 -1.09
N ARG A 38 5.90 5.80 -1.01
CA ARG A 38 5.17 5.51 0.22
C ARG A 38 5.53 4.13 0.76
N VAL A 39 5.56 3.11 -0.10
CA VAL A 39 6.00 1.75 0.27
C VAL A 39 7.43 1.80 0.81
N LYS A 40 8.37 2.34 0.04
CA LYS A 40 9.80 2.32 0.39
C LYS A 40 10.13 3.09 1.67
N LYS A 41 9.47 4.22 1.89
CA LYS A 41 9.86 5.16 2.95
C LYS A 41 8.98 5.09 4.20
N LYS A 42 7.68 4.86 4.04
CA LYS A 42 6.73 4.87 5.16
C LYS A 42 6.41 3.46 5.60
N PHE A 43 5.91 2.65 4.66
CA PHE A 43 5.50 1.29 4.98
C PHE A 43 6.67 0.45 5.51
N ALA A 44 7.88 0.60 4.96
CA ALA A 44 9.07 -0.05 5.51
C ALA A 44 9.36 0.32 6.98
N THR A 45 9.13 1.58 7.37
CA THR A 45 9.25 2.02 8.77
C THR A 45 8.15 1.42 9.63
N ASP A 46 6.90 1.40 9.13
CA ASP A 46 5.77 0.81 9.84
C ASP A 46 6.00 -0.69 10.10
N ILE A 47 6.47 -1.43 9.10
CA ILE A 47 6.84 -2.85 9.22
C ILE A 47 7.89 -3.08 10.32
N ALA A 48 8.91 -2.23 10.41
CA ALA A 48 9.91 -2.36 11.46
C ALA A 48 9.32 -2.17 12.86
N VAL A 49 8.36 -1.25 13.02
CA VAL A 49 7.63 -1.04 14.27
C VAL A 49 6.73 -2.24 14.58
N LEU A 50 5.95 -2.72 13.60
CA LEU A 50 5.05 -3.86 13.78
C LEU A 50 5.84 -5.10 14.20
N LYS A 51 6.93 -5.42 13.52
CA LYS A 51 7.80 -6.55 13.88
C LYS A 51 8.32 -6.49 15.32
N GLY A 52 8.56 -5.29 15.85
CA GLY A 52 9.09 -5.10 17.21
C GLY A 52 8.04 -5.01 18.30
N HIS A 53 6.84 -4.53 17.98
CA HIS A 53 5.86 -4.09 18.97
C HIS A 53 4.45 -4.66 18.78
N LEU A 54 4.14 -5.20 17.62
CA LEU A 54 2.84 -5.79 17.28
C LEU A 54 3.03 -6.96 16.28
N PRO A 55 3.72 -8.04 16.70
CA PRO A 55 4.14 -9.12 15.81
C PRO A 55 2.97 -9.82 15.12
N GLU A 56 1.80 -9.92 15.77
CA GLU A 56 0.61 -10.53 15.18
C GLU A 56 0.12 -9.80 13.92
N ALA A 57 0.28 -8.47 13.87
CA ALA A 57 -0.08 -7.69 12.69
C ALA A 57 0.99 -7.79 11.60
N TYR A 58 2.25 -8.00 11.99
CA TYR A 58 3.33 -8.27 11.05
C TYR A 58 3.17 -9.65 10.38
N GLU A 59 2.81 -10.68 11.15
CA GLU A 59 2.53 -12.03 10.65
C GLU A 59 1.41 -12.02 9.61
N ILE A 60 0.30 -11.31 9.87
CA ILE A 60 -0.79 -11.15 8.88
C ILE A 60 -0.27 -10.51 7.58
N ILE A 61 0.61 -9.50 7.66
CA ILE A 61 1.18 -8.88 6.46
C ILE A 61 2.09 -9.87 5.72
N GLU A 62 2.90 -10.66 6.43
CA GLU A 62 3.72 -11.69 5.81
C GLU A 62 2.85 -12.74 5.11
N GLU A 63 1.77 -13.20 5.74
CA GLU A 63 0.84 -14.17 5.15
C GLU A 63 0.16 -13.65 3.87
N GLU A 64 -0.23 -12.38 3.83
CA GLU A 64 -0.91 -11.77 2.67
C GLU A 64 0.05 -11.39 1.52
N VAL A 65 1.35 -11.21 1.80
CA VAL A 65 2.34 -10.74 0.81
C VAL A 65 3.24 -11.86 0.33
N CYS A 66 3.65 -12.76 1.22
CA CYS A 66 4.49 -13.89 0.88
C CYS A 66 3.55 -15.07 0.59
N ASP A 67 3.35 -15.38 -0.70
CA ASP A 67 2.72 -16.63 -1.10
C ASP A 67 3.51 -17.79 -0.46
N ASN A 68 2.87 -18.56 0.43
CA ASN A 68 3.41 -19.81 0.98
C ASN A 68 3.34 -20.94 -0.07
N GLU A 69 3.86 -20.71 -1.28
CA GLU A 69 4.12 -21.72 -2.31
C GLU A 69 5.58 -22.18 -2.32
#